data_AF-V9G0H4-F1
#
_entry.id   AF-V9G0H4-F1
#
_cell.length_a   1.000
_cell.length_b   1.000
_cell.length_c   1.000
_cell.angle_alpha   90.00
_cell.angle_beta   90.00
_cell.angle_gamma   90.00
#
_symmetry.space_group_name_H-M   'P 1'
#
loop_
_entity.id
_entity.type
_entity.pdbx_description
1 polymer ?
#
loop_
_entity_poly.entity_id
_entity_poly.type
_entity_poly.pdbx_seq_one_letter_code
_entity_poly.pdbx_strand_id
1 'polypeptide(L)'
;MDSWVDAAAQRLRRDFASDRSLSVYETLTAHVLDAATGGALFLGGVSAAQVAQKLLRIGSASGFLLPQAVGAAAVASSSILALHFASIPREVYQELAAQSRRANERSWLVLGARNLKPPTAWKLLQTKVQERWEDLPQAPYPVYMAMGLMCFKLLGGRMSALAPSPFVNLGAFHLKKASLPATVEYATSVERGIIQEFGRLFGCHTCGVKRGVRYHADHMPPKLVAKRTDEQLLRKLLGRKTTFRFYPQCEPCSNQQGAVVKQWKSTLKMHLLSFRAYHATGLWLVLLCTGGLYVGGSNFHETSEVSAPMDDLGESKAFTSSDFSLLVSLRERERKLRRERSKLSDPSQIAALDKEMEAITECKMAVKADIKRQKAN
;
A
#
# COMPACT_ATOMS: atom_id res chain seq x y z
N MET A 1 18.90 -23.22 43.04
CA MET A 1 17.97 -22.88 41.94
C MET A 1 18.32 -21.53 41.33
N ASP A 2 18.66 -20.52 42.15
CA ASP A 2 19.02 -19.17 41.69
C ASP A 2 20.22 -19.11 40.73
N SER A 3 21.26 -19.91 40.94
CA SER A 3 22.46 -19.91 40.08
C SER A 3 22.19 -20.36 38.63
N TRP A 4 21.22 -21.26 38.42
CA TRP A 4 20.85 -21.72 37.08
C TRP A 4 20.00 -20.68 36.35
N VAL A 5 19.10 -20.01 37.09
CA VAL A 5 18.28 -18.92 36.55
C VAL A 5 19.16 -17.72 36.18
N ASP A 6 20.14 -17.37 37.02
CA ASP A 6 21.08 -16.29 36.74
C ASP A 6 22.00 -16.62 35.54
N ALA A 7 22.47 -17.86 35.44
CA ALA A 7 23.27 -18.31 34.29
C ALA A 7 22.45 -18.33 32.99
N ALA A 8 21.19 -18.75 33.04
CA ALA A 8 20.27 -18.72 31.90
C ALA A 8 19.95 -17.27 31.48
N ALA A 9 19.70 -16.38 32.44
CA ALA A 9 19.47 -14.97 32.18
C ALA A 9 20.71 -14.28 31.58
N GLN A 10 21.91 -14.61 32.04
CA GLN A 10 23.15 -14.10 31.46
C GLN A 10 23.40 -14.63 30.04
N ARG A 11 23.09 -15.90 29.77
CA ARG A 11 23.14 -16.44 28.39
C ARG A 11 22.16 -15.74 27.47
N LEU A 12 20.90 -15.58 27.87
CA LEU A 12 19.91 -14.84 27.10
C LEU A 12 20.34 -13.39 26.86
N ARG A 13 20.87 -12.69 27.87
CA ARG A 13 21.39 -11.33 27.68
C ARG A 13 22.55 -11.28 26.69
N ARG A 14 23.46 -12.25 26.73
CA ARG A 14 24.59 -12.35 25.79
C ARG A 14 24.10 -12.66 24.37
N ASP A 15 23.12 -13.54 24.24
CA ASP A 15 22.52 -13.90 22.96
C ASP A 15 21.73 -12.73 22.37
N PHE A 16 21.00 -11.95 23.19
CA PHE A 16 20.33 -10.72 22.77
C PHE A 16 21.28 -9.56 22.47
N ALA A 17 22.44 -9.53 23.12
CA ALA A 17 23.52 -8.58 22.85
C ALA A 17 24.50 -9.06 21.77
N SER A 18 24.24 -10.21 21.14
CA SER A 18 25.09 -10.71 20.07
C SER A 18 24.93 -9.85 18.81
N ASP A 19 26.00 -9.73 18.01
CA ASP A 19 25.94 -8.97 16.75
C ASP A 19 24.86 -9.51 15.80
N ARG A 20 24.59 -10.82 15.89
CA ARG A 20 23.54 -11.50 15.12
C ARG A 20 22.14 -11.04 15.53
N SER A 21 21.84 -10.98 16.83
CA SER A 21 20.52 -10.53 17.29
C SER A 21 20.30 -9.04 17.01
N LEU A 22 21.33 -8.22 17.21
CA LEU A 22 21.29 -6.79 16.88
C LEU A 22 20.99 -6.56 15.39
N SER A 23 21.68 -7.28 14.50
CA SER A 23 21.42 -7.22 13.05
C SER A 23 19.98 -7.63 12.69
N VAL A 24 19.44 -8.66 13.35
CA VAL A 24 18.05 -9.09 13.16
C VAL A 24 17.07 -8.02 13.62
N TYR A 25 17.29 -7.40 14.77
CA TYR A 25 16.43 -6.32 15.27
C TYR A 25 16.47 -5.08 14.39
N GLU A 26 17.64 -4.70 13.90
CA GLU A 26 17.79 -3.58 12.96
C GLU A 26 17.04 -3.84 11.65
N THR A 27 17.18 -5.05 11.10
CA THR A 27 16.50 -5.47 9.87
C THR A 27 14.98 -5.51 10.07
N LEU A 28 14.50 -6.07 11.19
CA LEU A 28 13.09 -6.10 11.52
C LEU A 28 12.51 -4.69 11.69
N THR A 29 13.22 -3.81 12.40
CA THR A 29 12.80 -2.43 12.63
C THR A 29 12.72 -1.67 11.31
N ALA A 30 13.69 -1.87 10.41
CA ALA A 30 13.68 -1.31 9.07
C ALA A 30 12.45 -1.76 8.27
N HIS A 31 12.13 -3.06 8.27
CA HIS A 31 10.96 -3.59 7.57
C HIS A 31 9.64 -3.06 8.14
N VAL A 32 9.53 -2.97 9.47
CA VAL A 32 8.33 -2.43 10.12
C VAL A 32 8.15 -0.95 9.77
N LEU A 33 9.23 -0.17 9.75
CA LEU A 33 9.19 1.24 9.39
C LEU A 33 8.77 1.44 7.93
N ASP A 34 9.37 0.67 7.01
CA ASP A 34 9.03 0.72 5.59
C ASP A 34 7.55 0.31 5.38
N ALA A 35 7.09 -0.75 6.07
CA ALA A 35 5.72 -1.23 5.99
C ALA A 35 4.69 -0.25 6.55
N ALA A 36 4.99 0.36 7.70
CA ALA A 36 4.15 1.41 8.27
C ALA A 36 4.05 2.61 7.32
N THR A 37 5.17 3.02 6.72
CA THR A 37 5.23 4.10 5.74
C THR A 37 4.42 3.77 4.49
N GLY A 38 4.58 2.58 3.93
CA GLY A 38 3.79 2.10 2.79
C GLY A 38 2.30 2.04 3.09
N GLY A 39 1.92 1.60 4.29
CA GLY A 39 0.54 1.62 4.77
C GLY A 39 -0.04 3.03 4.83
N ALA A 40 0.71 3.98 5.39
CA ALA A 40 0.30 5.38 5.50
C ALA A 40 0.16 6.04 4.11
N LEU A 41 1.11 5.82 3.21
CA LEU A 41 1.06 6.32 1.83
C LEU A 41 -0.15 5.77 1.08
N PHE A 42 -0.39 4.46 1.20
CA PHE A 42 -1.54 3.83 0.55
C PHE A 42 -2.87 4.39 1.07
N LEU A 43 -3.00 4.47 2.40
CA LEU A 43 -4.20 5.02 3.05
C LEU A 43 -4.43 6.48 2.64
N GLY A 44 -3.37 7.28 2.58
CA GLY A 44 -3.42 8.67 2.11
C GLY A 44 -3.91 8.76 0.67
N GLY A 45 -3.38 7.93 -0.23
CA GLY A 45 -3.78 7.92 -1.64
C GLY A 45 -5.25 7.54 -1.86
N VAL A 46 -5.74 6.47 -1.21
CA VAL A 46 -7.16 6.10 -1.33
C VAL A 46 -8.09 7.10 -0.65
N SER A 47 -7.63 7.77 0.41
CA SER A 47 -8.38 8.85 1.07
C SER A 47 -8.49 10.08 0.16
N ALA A 48 -7.39 10.47 -0.49
CA ALA A 48 -7.37 11.55 -1.47
C ALA A 48 -8.32 11.26 -2.65
N ALA A 49 -8.33 10.02 -3.14
CA ALA A 49 -9.26 9.60 -4.19
C ALA A 49 -10.72 9.74 -3.74
N GLN A 50 -11.06 9.37 -2.50
CA GLN A 50 -12.41 9.53 -1.97
C GLN A 50 -12.83 11.00 -1.86
N VAL A 51 -11.91 11.88 -1.46
CA VAL A 51 -12.13 13.34 -1.43
C VAL A 51 -12.39 13.85 -2.84
N ALA A 52 -11.55 13.47 -3.80
CA ALA A 52 -11.72 13.84 -5.21
C ALA A 52 -13.07 13.38 -5.76
N GLN A 53 -13.46 12.12 -5.47
CA GLN A 53 -14.77 11.59 -5.85
C GLN A 53 -15.92 12.42 -5.26
N LYS A 54 -15.83 12.82 -3.98
CA LYS A 54 -16.85 13.68 -3.36
C LYS A 54 -16.93 15.06 -4.04
N LEU A 55 -15.79 15.68 -4.34
CA LEU A 55 -15.75 16.98 -5.04
C LEU A 55 -16.37 16.88 -6.44
N LEU A 56 -16.12 15.77 -7.14
CA LEU A 56 -16.68 15.48 -8.45
C LEU A 56 -18.12 14.92 -8.38
N ARG A 57 -18.72 14.82 -7.20
CA ARG A 57 -20.07 14.25 -6.96
C ARG A 57 -20.20 12.80 -7.45
N ILE A 58 -19.11 12.04 -7.44
CA ILE A 58 -19.06 10.62 -7.76
C ILE A 58 -19.28 9.83 -6.47
N GLY A 59 -20.37 9.09 -6.40
CA GLY A 59 -20.68 8.18 -5.29
C GLY A 59 -20.58 6.71 -5.68
N SER A 60 -20.72 5.82 -4.70
CA SER A 60 -20.67 4.36 -4.90
C SER A 60 -21.72 3.79 -5.85
N ALA A 61 -22.79 4.54 -6.13
CA ALA A 61 -23.85 4.18 -7.06
C ALA A 61 -23.90 5.07 -8.31
N SER A 62 -22.85 5.87 -8.56
CA SER A 62 -22.72 6.60 -9.83
C SER A 62 -22.64 5.62 -11.01
N GLY A 63 -23.20 6.01 -12.16
CA GLY A 63 -23.33 5.16 -13.34
C GLY A 63 -22.00 4.78 -14.00
N PHE A 64 -22.10 3.91 -15.02
CA PHE A 64 -21.00 3.55 -15.94
C PHE A 64 -19.72 3.02 -15.26
N LEU A 65 -19.86 2.20 -14.22
CA LEU A 65 -18.72 1.60 -13.49
C LEU A 65 -17.70 2.62 -12.95
N LEU A 66 -18.05 3.91 -12.92
CA LEU A 66 -17.17 5.01 -12.57
C LEU A 66 -16.55 4.87 -11.17
N PRO A 67 -17.29 4.52 -10.10
CA PRO A 67 -16.67 4.33 -8.79
C PRO A 67 -15.72 3.13 -8.77
N GLN A 68 -15.96 2.10 -9.60
CA GLN A 68 -15.04 0.98 -9.74
C GLN A 68 -13.76 1.38 -10.46
N ALA A 69 -13.86 2.14 -11.56
CA ALA A 69 -12.71 2.60 -12.33
C ALA A 69 -11.82 3.54 -11.51
N VAL A 70 -12.42 4.54 -10.86
CA VAL A 70 -11.69 5.46 -9.98
C VAL A 70 -11.09 4.73 -8.78
N GLY A 71 -11.83 3.80 -8.16
CA GLY A 71 -11.31 2.97 -7.08
C GLY A 71 -10.12 2.11 -7.51
N ALA A 72 -10.18 1.49 -8.70
CA ALA A 72 -9.07 0.69 -9.23
C ALA A 72 -7.84 1.56 -9.52
N ALA A 73 -8.03 2.71 -10.17
CA ALA A 73 -6.96 3.67 -10.41
C ALA A 73 -6.32 4.16 -9.11
N ALA A 74 -7.13 4.45 -8.09
CA ALA A 74 -6.66 4.87 -6.78
C ALA A 74 -5.84 3.78 -6.08
N VAL A 75 -6.31 2.53 -6.07
CA VAL A 75 -5.55 1.41 -5.49
C VAL A 75 -4.24 1.20 -6.24
N ALA A 76 -4.27 1.22 -7.56
CA ALA A 76 -3.09 1.01 -8.41
C ALA A 76 -2.03 2.10 -8.18
N SER A 77 -2.41 3.39 -8.24
CA SER A 77 -1.49 4.50 -8.02
C SER A 77 -0.98 4.56 -6.58
N SER A 78 -1.86 4.32 -5.60
CA SER A 78 -1.47 4.29 -4.18
C SER A 78 -0.51 3.13 -3.88
N SER A 79 -0.60 2.02 -4.60
CA SER A 79 0.31 0.87 -4.46
C SER A 79 1.69 1.16 -5.03
N ILE A 80 1.76 1.85 -6.18
CA ILE A 80 3.02 2.36 -6.72
C ILE A 80 3.67 3.30 -5.72
N LEU A 81 2.92 4.28 -5.20
CA LEU A 81 3.46 5.24 -4.23
C LEU A 81 3.94 4.54 -2.95
N ALA A 82 3.16 3.59 -2.43
CA ALA A 82 3.53 2.83 -1.24
C ALA A 82 4.85 2.09 -1.43
N LEU A 83 5.02 1.33 -2.53
CA LEU A 83 6.25 0.57 -2.75
C LEU A 83 7.46 1.44 -3.11
N HIS A 84 7.25 2.50 -3.89
CA HIS A 84 8.33 3.31 -4.42
C HIS A 84 8.94 4.27 -3.38
N PHE A 85 8.10 4.77 -2.47
CA PHE A 85 8.48 5.79 -1.48
C PHE A 85 8.58 5.25 -0.04
N ALA A 86 8.22 3.99 0.24
CA ALA A 86 8.20 3.43 1.60
C ALA A 86 9.55 3.50 2.34
N SER A 87 10.67 3.36 1.64
CA SER A 87 12.01 3.32 2.25
C SER A 87 12.60 4.69 2.55
N ILE A 88 11.98 5.78 2.07
CA ILE A 88 12.56 7.14 2.19
C ILE A 88 12.76 7.55 3.65
N PRO A 89 11.80 7.39 4.58
CA PRO A 89 12.01 7.79 5.97
C PRO A 89 13.18 7.06 6.61
N ARG A 90 13.36 5.77 6.29
CA ARG A 90 14.49 4.97 6.76
C ARG A 90 15.81 5.49 6.20
N GLU A 91 15.90 5.75 4.90
CA GLU A 91 17.10 6.29 4.25
C GLU A 91 17.49 7.65 4.82
N VAL A 92 16.51 8.54 5.03
CA VAL A 92 16.72 9.84 5.68
C VAL A 92 17.25 9.65 7.10
N TYR A 93 16.65 8.74 7.88
CA TYR A 93 17.10 8.46 9.24
C TYR A 93 18.53 7.90 9.28
N GLN A 94 18.85 6.93 8.42
CA GLN A 94 20.17 6.31 8.35
C GLN A 94 21.26 7.32 7.96
N GLU A 95 20.98 8.19 6.99
CA GLU A 95 21.92 9.22 6.56
C GLU A 95 22.12 10.29 7.64
N LEU A 96 21.06 10.72 8.34
CA LEU A 96 21.18 11.62 9.49
C LEU A 96 21.98 10.98 10.64
N ALA A 97 21.76 9.70 10.92
CA ALA A 97 22.53 8.96 11.92
C ALA A 97 24.02 8.84 11.53
N ALA A 98 24.31 8.57 10.25
CA ALA A 98 25.68 8.52 9.73
C ALA A 98 26.37 9.89 9.81
N GLN A 99 25.67 10.98 9.48
CA GLN A 99 26.17 12.34 9.62
C GLN A 99 26.45 12.70 11.07
N SER A 100 25.57 12.31 11.99
CA SER A 100 25.77 12.51 13.44
C SER A 100 27.00 11.76 13.96
N ARG A 101 27.20 10.49 13.57
CA ARG A 101 28.39 9.72 13.91
C ARG A 101 29.68 10.37 13.39
N ARG A 102 29.70 10.76 12.11
CA ARG A 102 30.84 11.47 11.49
C ARG A 102 31.14 12.81 12.15
N ALA A 103 30.10 13.54 12.59
CA ALA A 103 30.27 14.80 13.30
C ALA A 103 30.88 14.58 14.69
N ASN A 104 30.42 13.55 15.41
CA ASN A 104 30.98 13.16 16.71
C ASN A 104 32.44 12.70 16.58
N GLU A 105 32.75 11.93 15.53
CA GLU A 105 34.12 11.51 15.17
C GLU A 105 35.03 12.68 14.77
N ARG A 106 34.51 13.70 14.07
CA ARG A 106 35.30 14.90 13.74
C ARG A 106 35.45 15.85 14.93
N SER A 107 34.50 15.86 15.85
CA SER A 107 34.54 16.69 17.05
C SER A 107 35.65 16.29 18.02
N TRP A 108 36.08 15.02 18.06
CA TRP A 108 37.24 14.61 18.86
C TRP A 108 38.57 14.86 18.16
N LEU A 109 38.59 14.93 16.82
CA LEU A 109 39.81 15.10 16.01
C LEU A 109 40.15 16.54 15.62
N VAL A 110 39.18 17.46 15.57
CA VAL A 110 39.40 18.77 14.95
C VAL A 110 38.79 19.93 15.75
N LEU A 111 39.61 20.54 16.61
CA LEU A 111 39.42 21.86 17.23
C LEU A 111 39.43 23.04 16.21
N GLY A 112 39.03 22.81 14.95
CA GLY A 112 39.24 23.80 13.88
C GLY A 112 38.41 23.66 12.59
N ALA A 113 37.46 22.72 12.49
CA ALA A 113 36.66 22.58 11.26
C ALA A 113 35.48 23.57 11.25
N ARG A 114 35.66 24.69 10.56
CA ARG A 114 34.64 25.72 10.30
C ARG A 114 33.38 25.15 9.62
N ASN A 115 32.23 25.32 10.29
CA ASN A 115 30.89 25.68 9.78
C ASN A 115 30.42 25.13 8.41
N LEU A 116 30.36 23.81 8.23
CA LEU A 116 29.41 23.21 7.28
C LEU A 116 28.19 22.75 8.07
N LYS A 117 27.11 23.53 8.05
CA LYS A 117 25.83 23.13 8.66
C LYS A 117 25.31 21.90 7.90
N PRO A 118 25.08 20.75 8.57
CA PRO A 118 24.52 19.58 7.90
C PRO A 118 23.15 19.95 7.28
N PRO A 119 22.78 19.34 6.14
CA PRO A 119 21.46 19.56 5.57
C PRO A 119 20.40 19.19 6.60
N THR A 120 19.35 20.02 6.71
CA THR A 120 18.22 19.71 7.57
C THR A 120 17.53 18.43 7.07
N ALA A 121 16.94 17.66 7.98
CA ALA A 121 16.18 16.44 7.65
C ALA A 121 15.18 16.68 6.50
N TRP A 122 14.57 17.86 6.48
CA TRP A 122 13.66 18.29 5.42
C TRP A 122 14.32 18.40 4.04
N LYS A 123 15.51 19.01 3.93
CA LYS A 123 16.22 19.11 2.65
C LYS A 123 16.59 17.73 2.13
N LEU A 124 17.09 16.87 3.01
CA LEU A 124 17.44 15.50 2.64
C LEU A 124 16.20 14.71 2.17
N LEU A 125 15.08 14.85 2.88
CA LEU A 125 13.79 14.27 2.47
C LEU A 125 13.38 14.76 1.08
N GLN A 126 13.44 16.08 0.83
CA GLN A 126 13.12 16.66 -0.48
C GLN A 126 14.01 16.09 -1.59
N THR A 127 15.33 16.02 -1.36
CA THR A 127 16.27 15.43 -2.33
C THR A 127 15.93 13.97 -2.61
N LYS A 128 15.66 13.15 -1.58
CA LYS A 128 15.30 11.74 -1.76
C LYS A 128 13.97 11.55 -2.48
N VAL A 129 12.97 12.38 -2.18
CA VAL A 129 11.69 12.38 -2.89
C VAL A 129 11.90 12.76 -4.35
N GLN A 130 12.71 13.78 -4.63
CA GLN A 130 13.02 14.21 -6.00
C GLN A 130 13.77 13.13 -6.79
N GLU A 131 14.79 12.51 -6.20
CA GLU A 131 15.52 11.37 -6.78
C GLU A 131 14.54 10.24 -7.16
N ARG A 132 13.64 9.87 -6.24
CA ARG A 132 12.63 8.83 -6.49
C ARG A 132 11.61 9.25 -7.53
N TRP A 133 11.24 10.52 -7.57
CA TRP A 133 10.31 11.04 -8.57
C TRP A 133 10.91 10.96 -9.99
N GLU A 134 12.18 11.30 -10.14
CA GLU A 134 12.90 11.17 -11.42
C GLU A 134 13.08 9.70 -11.84
N ASP A 135 13.22 8.79 -10.87
CA ASP A 135 13.33 7.36 -11.11
C ASP A 135 12.00 6.66 -11.34
N LEU A 136 10.88 7.36 -11.10
CA LEU A 136 9.54 6.80 -11.22
C LEU A 136 9.37 6.09 -12.58
N PRO A 137 9.65 6.69 -13.75
CA PRO A 137 9.45 6.09 -15.08
C PRO A 137 10.11 4.72 -15.30
N GLN A 138 11.16 4.41 -14.53
CA GLN A 138 11.93 3.18 -14.65
C GLN A 138 11.45 2.07 -13.69
N ALA A 139 10.46 2.36 -12.83
CA ALA A 139 9.92 1.40 -11.89
C ALA A 139 9.02 0.35 -12.58
N PRO A 140 8.93 -0.89 -12.06
CA PRO A 140 8.07 -1.94 -12.60
C PRO A 140 6.59 -1.71 -12.23
N TYR A 141 6.01 -0.60 -12.71
CA TYR A 141 4.65 -0.17 -12.38
C TYR A 141 3.57 -1.23 -12.59
N PRO A 142 3.55 -1.97 -13.72
CA PRO A 142 2.47 -2.93 -13.95
C PRO A 142 2.41 -3.99 -12.85
N VAL A 143 3.57 -4.38 -12.31
CA VAL A 143 3.65 -5.38 -11.26
C VAL A 143 3.17 -4.81 -9.92
N TYR A 144 3.61 -3.60 -9.55
CA TYR A 144 3.14 -2.91 -8.33
C TYR A 144 1.62 -2.70 -8.35
N MET A 145 1.08 -2.30 -9.50
CA MET A 145 -0.35 -2.13 -9.70
C MET A 145 -1.09 -3.46 -9.55
N ALA A 146 -0.62 -4.52 -10.23
CA ALA A 146 -1.24 -5.83 -10.20
C ALA A 146 -1.25 -6.43 -8.79
N MET A 147 -0.11 -6.39 -8.09
CA MET A 147 -0.01 -6.85 -6.71
C MET A 147 -0.89 -6.04 -5.77
N GLY A 148 -0.89 -4.72 -5.90
CA GLY A 148 -1.71 -3.83 -5.09
C GLY A 148 -3.20 -4.14 -5.23
N LEU A 149 -3.66 -4.30 -6.47
CA LEU A 149 -5.04 -4.69 -6.78
C LEU A 149 -5.37 -6.08 -6.22
N MET A 150 -4.46 -7.06 -6.37
CA MET A 150 -4.63 -8.41 -5.85
C MET A 150 -4.69 -8.42 -4.32
N CYS A 151 -3.74 -7.78 -3.65
CA CYS A 151 -3.69 -7.67 -2.19
C CYS A 151 -4.95 -6.97 -1.65
N PHE A 152 -5.37 -5.86 -2.28
CA PHE A 152 -6.61 -5.17 -1.93
C PHE A 152 -7.83 -6.09 -2.05
N LYS A 153 -7.92 -6.90 -3.11
CA LYS A 153 -8.99 -7.88 -3.31
C LYS A 153 -8.97 -9.00 -2.28
N LEU A 154 -7.80 -9.56 -1.98
CA LEU A 154 -7.63 -10.61 -0.97
C LEU A 154 -8.03 -10.13 0.43
N LEU A 155 -7.78 -8.86 0.75
CA LEU A 155 -8.22 -8.21 1.98
C LEU A 155 -9.73 -7.83 1.97
N GLY A 156 -10.50 -8.33 0.99
CA GLY A 156 -11.94 -8.13 0.87
C GLY A 156 -12.36 -6.79 0.29
N GLY A 157 -11.43 -6.06 -0.34
CA GLY A 157 -11.67 -4.76 -0.94
C GLY A 157 -12.60 -4.81 -2.16
N ARG A 158 -13.56 -3.89 -2.21
CA ARG A 158 -14.35 -3.61 -3.42
C ARG A 158 -14.01 -2.20 -3.88
N MET A 159 -13.76 -2.02 -5.18
CA MET A 159 -13.37 -0.71 -5.71
C MET A 159 -14.43 0.37 -5.45
N SER A 160 -15.71 0.00 -5.55
CA SER A 160 -16.83 0.88 -5.20
C SER A 160 -16.97 1.17 -3.70
N ALA A 161 -16.32 0.39 -2.83
CA ALA A 161 -16.33 0.64 -1.39
C ALA A 161 -15.40 1.79 -0.97
N LEU A 162 -14.48 2.21 -1.86
CA LEU A 162 -13.65 3.39 -1.65
C LEU A 162 -14.40 4.69 -1.95
N ALA A 163 -15.48 4.62 -2.74
CA ALA A 163 -16.28 5.79 -3.08
C ALA A 163 -17.16 6.26 -1.90
N PRO A 164 -17.46 7.57 -1.82
CA PRO A 164 -18.41 8.06 -0.83
C PRO A 164 -19.82 7.54 -1.12
N SER A 165 -20.64 7.38 -0.08
CA SER A 165 -21.97 6.79 -0.22
C SER A 165 -23.05 7.82 -0.47
N PRO A 166 -23.88 7.66 -1.51
CA PRO A 166 -25.08 8.46 -1.66
C PRO A 166 -26.14 8.01 -0.63
N PHE A 167 -26.93 8.95 -0.13
CA PHE A 167 -28.09 8.61 0.70
C PHE A 167 -29.29 8.12 -0.11
N VAL A 168 -29.43 8.61 -1.36
CA VAL A 168 -30.59 8.33 -2.23
C VAL A 168 -30.50 7.00 -2.98
N ASN A 169 -29.40 6.25 -2.81
CA ASN A 169 -29.13 4.99 -3.51
C ASN A 169 -28.25 4.09 -2.62
N LEU A 170 -27.89 2.91 -3.12
CA LEU A 170 -27.05 1.94 -2.42
C LEU A 170 -25.69 2.53 -2.04
N GLY A 171 -25.37 2.43 -0.75
CA GLY A 171 -24.11 2.91 -0.22
C GLY A 171 -22.91 2.04 -0.60
N ALA A 172 -21.72 2.52 -0.28
CA ALA A 172 -20.44 1.90 -0.58
C ALA A 172 -20.28 0.55 0.12
N PHE A 173 -20.96 0.35 1.25
CA PHE A 173 -20.92 -0.87 2.05
C PHE A 173 -22.10 -1.81 1.79
N HIS A 174 -22.94 -1.54 0.79
CA HIS A 174 -24.03 -2.46 0.46
C HIS A 174 -23.50 -3.83 0.03
N LEU A 175 -24.16 -4.88 0.46
CA LEU A 175 -23.92 -6.26 0.03
C LEU A 175 -25.26 -6.88 -0.34
N LYS A 176 -25.40 -7.33 -1.59
CA LYS A 176 -26.64 -7.97 -2.05
C LYS A 176 -26.99 -9.21 -1.22
N LYS A 177 -25.99 -9.95 -0.74
CA LYS A 177 -26.18 -11.10 0.16
C LYS A 177 -26.70 -10.73 1.56
N ALA A 178 -26.53 -9.47 1.98
CA ALA A 178 -27.00 -8.94 3.25
C ALA A 178 -28.25 -8.07 3.02
N SER A 179 -29.18 -8.57 2.22
CA SER A 179 -30.42 -7.86 1.89
C SER A 179 -31.57 -8.85 1.71
N LEU A 180 -32.78 -8.39 1.98
CA LEU A 180 -34.00 -9.17 1.79
C LEU A 180 -34.79 -8.62 0.61
N PRO A 181 -35.42 -9.47 -0.23
CA PRO A 181 -36.48 -9.02 -1.12
C PRO A 181 -37.54 -8.25 -0.33
N ALA A 182 -38.04 -7.14 -0.87
CA ALA A 182 -39.04 -6.32 -0.20
C ALA A 182 -40.18 -6.02 -1.17
N THR A 183 -41.38 -5.88 -0.61
CA THR A 183 -42.51 -5.27 -1.31
C THR A 183 -42.48 -3.75 -1.07
N VAL A 184 -43.49 -3.04 -1.59
CA VAL A 184 -43.69 -1.62 -1.29
C VAL A 184 -44.04 -1.40 0.19
N GLU A 185 -44.51 -2.43 0.89
CA GLU A 185 -44.93 -2.31 2.28
C GLU A 185 -43.76 -2.17 3.26
N TYR A 186 -44.06 -1.68 4.46
CA TYR A 186 -43.07 -1.63 5.54
C TYR A 186 -42.67 -3.03 5.99
N ALA A 187 -41.42 -3.17 6.43
CA ALA A 187 -40.91 -4.43 6.95
C ALA A 187 -41.71 -4.90 8.17
N THR A 188 -42.05 -6.19 8.16
CA THR A 188 -42.64 -6.95 9.27
C THR A 188 -41.67 -7.05 10.46
N SER A 189 -42.16 -7.50 11.61
CA SER A 189 -41.32 -7.74 12.79
C SER A 189 -40.21 -8.75 12.53
N VAL A 190 -40.52 -9.83 11.79
CA VAL A 190 -39.57 -10.87 11.40
C VAL A 190 -38.48 -10.30 10.48
N GLU A 191 -38.86 -9.57 9.44
CA GLU A 191 -37.89 -8.94 8.52
C GLU A 191 -36.99 -7.93 9.24
N ARG A 192 -37.55 -7.14 10.18
CA ARG A 192 -36.77 -6.22 11.01
C ARG A 192 -35.76 -6.97 11.88
N GLY A 193 -36.14 -8.12 12.43
CA GLY A 193 -35.25 -9.00 13.19
C GLY A 193 -34.08 -9.50 12.34
N ILE A 194 -34.35 -10.03 11.14
CA ILE A 194 -33.32 -10.49 10.20
C ILE A 194 -32.40 -9.34 9.78
N ILE A 195 -32.94 -8.15 9.53
CA ILE A 195 -32.15 -6.97 9.20
C ILE A 195 -31.24 -6.53 10.36
N GLN A 196 -31.65 -6.71 11.63
CA GLN A 196 -30.73 -6.50 12.75
C GLN A 196 -29.53 -7.43 12.65
N GLU A 197 -29.74 -8.72 12.38
CA GLU A 197 -28.65 -9.69 12.26
C GLU A 197 -27.73 -9.36 11.09
N PHE A 198 -28.29 -9.01 9.93
CA PHE A 198 -27.49 -8.56 8.78
C PHE A 198 -26.68 -7.31 9.12
N GLY A 199 -27.27 -6.35 9.83
CA GLY A 199 -26.56 -5.17 10.31
C GLY A 199 -25.42 -5.52 11.27
N ARG A 200 -25.62 -6.43 12.23
CA ARG A 200 -24.56 -6.86 13.16
C ARG A 200 -23.39 -7.54 12.43
N LEU A 201 -23.70 -8.40 11.46
CA LEU A 201 -22.69 -9.16 10.70
C LEU A 201 -21.95 -8.29 9.68
N PHE A 202 -22.68 -7.52 8.87
CA PHE A 202 -22.15 -6.83 7.69
C PHE A 202 -22.02 -5.32 7.87
N GLY A 203 -22.79 -4.74 8.78
CA GLY A 203 -22.82 -3.30 9.04
C GLY A 203 -23.85 -2.56 8.21
N CYS A 204 -23.98 -1.26 8.50
CA CYS A 204 -24.82 -0.34 7.74
C CYS A 204 -24.37 -0.28 6.27
N HIS A 205 -25.31 -0.41 5.33
CA HIS A 205 -25.01 -0.36 3.89
C HIS A 205 -24.46 1.00 3.44
N THR A 206 -24.80 2.08 4.15
CA THR A 206 -24.36 3.45 3.86
C THR A 206 -23.00 3.78 4.47
N CYS A 207 -22.75 3.50 5.75
CA CYS A 207 -21.53 3.93 6.44
C CYS A 207 -20.66 2.80 6.98
N GLY A 208 -21.14 1.57 6.93
CA GLY A 208 -20.39 0.39 7.36
C GLY A 208 -20.30 0.19 8.88
N VAL A 209 -20.87 1.07 9.71
CA VAL A 209 -20.85 0.88 11.17
C VAL A 209 -21.52 -0.45 11.55
N LYS A 210 -20.94 -1.19 12.50
CA LYS A 210 -21.39 -2.52 12.94
C LYS A 210 -21.90 -2.57 14.39
N ARG A 211 -21.27 -1.80 15.28
CA ARG A 211 -21.46 -1.88 16.74
C ARG A 211 -22.10 -0.60 17.27
N GLY A 212 -22.80 -0.71 18.40
CA GLY A 212 -23.37 0.43 19.11
C GLY A 212 -24.49 1.16 18.36
N VAL A 213 -25.16 0.49 17.42
CA VAL A 213 -26.26 1.09 16.64
C VAL A 213 -27.41 0.11 16.45
N ARG A 214 -28.61 0.65 16.30
CA ARG A 214 -29.79 -0.06 15.81
C ARG A 214 -29.90 0.08 14.29
N TYR A 215 -30.38 -0.97 13.63
CA TYR A 215 -30.61 -0.96 12.19
C TYR A 215 -32.08 -0.76 11.84
N HIS A 216 -32.33 -0.16 10.68
CA HIS A 216 -33.64 -0.10 10.05
C HIS A 216 -33.60 -0.89 8.75
N ALA A 217 -34.73 -1.48 8.41
CA ALA A 217 -34.98 -2.11 7.12
C ALA A 217 -35.21 -1.00 6.09
N ASP A 218 -34.13 -0.51 5.50
CA ASP A 218 -34.15 0.58 4.54
C ASP A 218 -34.56 0.07 3.15
N HIS A 219 -35.60 0.67 2.57
CA HIS A 219 -36.10 0.35 1.23
C HIS A 219 -35.17 0.94 0.17
N MET A 220 -34.43 0.09 -0.53
CA MET A 220 -33.64 0.52 -1.69
C MET A 220 -34.23 0.02 -3.02
N PRO A 221 -34.45 0.90 -4.02
CA PRO A 221 -34.33 2.37 -3.92
C PRO A 221 -35.42 2.98 -3.00
N PRO A 222 -35.24 4.22 -2.48
CA PRO A 222 -36.26 4.85 -1.64
C PRO A 222 -37.59 4.98 -2.39
N LYS A 223 -38.72 4.84 -1.68
CA LYS A 223 -40.07 4.87 -2.28
C LYS A 223 -40.32 6.12 -3.15
N LEU A 224 -39.89 7.30 -2.70
CA LEU A 224 -40.00 8.54 -3.46
C LEU A 224 -39.20 8.52 -4.78
N VAL A 225 -38.01 7.92 -4.76
CA VAL A 225 -37.17 7.75 -5.95
C VAL A 225 -37.77 6.72 -6.91
N ALA A 226 -38.29 5.61 -6.37
CA ALA A 226 -38.95 4.56 -7.14
C ALA A 226 -40.21 5.09 -7.84
N LYS A 227 -41.08 5.80 -7.13
CA LYS A 227 -42.29 6.42 -7.70
C LYS A 227 -41.96 7.29 -8.91
N ARG A 228 -40.98 8.18 -8.76
CA ARG A 228 -40.54 9.06 -9.85
C ARG A 228 -39.94 8.29 -11.03
N THR A 229 -39.22 7.20 -10.75
CA THR A 229 -38.64 6.35 -11.80
C THR A 229 -39.74 5.60 -12.56
N ASP A 230 -40.77 5.13 -11.88
CA ASP A 230 -41.90 4.42 -12.49
C ASP A 230 -42.83 5.38 -13.28
N GLU A 231 -42.84 6.67 -12.93
CA GLU A 231 -43.55 7.72 -13.67
C GLU A 231 -42.87 8.13 -14.99
N GLN A 232 -41.64 7.66 -15.26
CA GLN A 232 -40.96 7.92 -16.53
C GLN A 232 -41.75 7.32 -17.70
N LEU A 233 -42.01 8.12 -18.73
CA LEU A 233 -42.89 7.79 -19.86
C LEU A 233 -42.63 6.38 -20.43
N LEU A 234 -41.36 6.06 -20.72
CA LEU A 234 -40.98 4.78 -21.28
C LEU A 234 -41.30 3.60 -20.33
N ARG A 235 -41.04 3.74 -19.03
CA ARG A 235 -41.34 2.69 -18.05
C ARG A 235 -42.84 2.53 -17.84
N LYS A 236 -43.57 3.65 -17.81
CA LYS A 236 -45.02 3.68 -17.70
C LYS A 236 -45.68 2.97 -18.89
N LEU A 237 -45.21 3.24 -20.11
CA LEU A 237 -45.68 2.56 -21.34
C LEU A 237 -45.37 1.06 -21.32
N LEU A 238 -44.20 0.67 -20.79
CA LEU A 238 -43.79 -0.74 -20.68
C LEU A 238 -44.36 -1.46 -19.44
N GLY A 239 -45.19 -0.80 -18.62
CA GLY A 239 -45.76 -1.38 -17.40
C GLY A 239 -44.72 -1.82 -16.35
N ARG A 240 -43.48 -1.31 -16.42
CA ARG A 240 -42.38 -1.77 -15.57
C ARG A 240 -42.40 -1.06 -14.22
N LYS A 241 -42.62 -1.82 -13.15
CA LYS A 241 -42.53 -1.33 -11.76
C LYS A 241 -41.15 -1.58 -11.15
N THR A 242 -40.74 -0.71 -10.25
CA THR A 242 -39.48 -0.85 -9.52
C THR A 242 -39.57 -1.91 -8.43
N THR A 243 -38.60 -2.81 -8.38
CA THR A 243 -38.46 -3.84 -7.34
C THR A 243 -37.69 -3.30 -6.14
N PHE A 244 -38.13 -3.64 -4.93
CA PHE A 244 -37.50 -3.19 -3.69
C PHE A 244 -36.69 -4.30 -3.02
N ARG A 245 -35.71 -3.88 -2.23
CA ARG A 245 -35.00 -4.73 -1.27
C ARG A 245 -34.75 -3.97 0.02
N PHE A 246 -34.77 -4.69 1.14
CA PHE A 246 -34.37 -4.17 2.43
C PHE A 246 -32.86 -4.33 2.63
N TYR A 247 -32.20 -3.25 3.03
CA TYR A 247 -30.81 -3.25 3.48
C TYR A 247 -30.70 -2.74 4.91
N PRO A 248 -29.73 -3.24 5.71
CA PRO A 248 -29.49 -2.72 7.05
C PRO A 248 -28.92 -1.30 6.97
N GLN A 249 -29.62 -0.33 7.53
CA GLN A 249 -29.14 1.05 7.65
C GLN A 249 -29.18 1.48 9.11
N CYS A 250 -28.11 2.06 9.64
CA CYS A 250 -28.11 2.55 11.02
C CYS A 250 -29.02 3.78 11.19
N GLU A 251 -29.57 3.94 12.38
CA GLU A 251 -30.45 5.08 12.74
C GLU A 251 -29.90 6.46 12.32
N PRO A 252 -28.62 6.82 12.58
CA PRO A 252 -28.09 8.10 12.13
C PRO A 252 -28.13 8.29 10.60
N CYS A 253 -27.85 7.24 9.82
CA CYS A 253 -27.89 7.32 8.36
C CYS A 253 -29.34 7.37 7.84
N SER A 254 -30.25 6.61 8.45
CA SER A 254 -31.68 6.60 8.12
C SER A 254 -32.31 7.98 8.35
N ASN A 255 -32.04 8.61 9.50
CA ASN A 255 -32.56 9.95 9.81
C ASN A 255 -32.08 11.00 8.81
N GLN A 256 -30.81 10.94 8.41
CA GLN A 256 -30.26 11.84 7.41
C GLN A 256 -30.83 11.58 6.00
N GLN A 257 -31.00 10.32 5.63
CA GLN A 257 -31.53 9.93 4.33
C GLN A 257 -32.93 10.52 4.08
N GLY A 258 -33.82 10.44 5.08
CA GLY A 258 -35.18 10.97 4.95
C GLY A 258 -35.22 12.46 4.57
N ALA A 259 -34.36 13.28 5.18
CA ALA A 259 -34.24 14.69 4.85
C ALA A 259 -33.66 14.91 3.43
N VAL A 260 -32.60 14.16 3.09
CA VAL A 260 -31.91 14.29 1.79
C VAL A 260 -32.81 13.88 0.62
N VAL A 261 -33.56 12.78 0.76
CA VAL A 261 -34.47 12.27 -0.27
C VAL A 261 -35.62 13.26 -0.52
N LYS A 262 -36.21 13.84 0.54
CA LYS A 262 -37.29 14.84 0.41
C LYS A 262 -36.82 16.11 -0.30
N GLN A 263 -35.58 16.53 -0.04
CA GLN A 263 -34.97 17.72 -0.65
C GLN A 263 -34.33 17.46 -2.02
N TRP A 264 -34.36 16.22 -2.53
CA TRP A 264 -33.71 15.83 -3.79
C TRP A 264 -32.23 16.18 -3.87
N LYS A 265 -31.52 16.13 -2.74
CA LYS A 265 -30.09 16.44 -2.68
C LYS A 265 -29.24 15.20 -2.98
N SER A 266 -28.13 15.40 -3.68
CA SER A 266 -27.10 14.37 -3.93
C SER A 266 -26.03 14.36 -2.85
N THR A 267 -26.44 14.30 -1.58
CA THR A 267 -25.50 14.31 -0.45
C THR A 267 -24.70 13.00 -0.40
N LEU A 268 -23.38 13.14 -0.32
CA LEU A 268 -22.41 12.04 -0.27
C LEU A 268 -21.75 11.96 1.12
N LYS A 269 -21.76 10.76 1.71
CA LYS A 269 -21.10 10.45 2.98
C LYS A 269 -19.70 9.88 2.75
N MET A 270 -18.70 10.51 3.35
CA MET A 270 -17.31 10.05 3.38
C MET A 270 -17.09 9.02 4.49
N HIS A 271 -16.04 8.21 4.32
CA HIS A 271 -15.66 7.05 5.13
C HIS A 271 -14.18 7.06 5.50
N LEU A 272 -13.56 8.24 5.57
CA LEU A 272 -12.11 8.41 5.84
C LEU A 272 -11.65 7.76 7.15
N LEU A 273 -12.54 7.67 8.14
CA LEU A 273 -12.26 7.07 9.45
C LEU A 273 -12.82 5.65 9.59
N SER A 274 -13.45 5.12 8.56
CA SER A 274 -14.06 3.79 8.56
C SER A 274 -13.05 2.74 8.10
N PHE A 275 -12.01 2.52 8.90
CA PHE A 275 -10.93 1.59 8.56
C PHE A 275 -11.43 0.15 8.41
N ARG A 276 -10.78 -0.57 7.48
CA ARG A 276 -11.06 -1.95 7.05
C ARG A 276 -9.75 -2.63 6.70
N ALA A 277 -9.73 -3.96 6.69
CA ALA A 277 -8.54 -4.74 6.35
C ALA A 277 -7.87 -4.28 5.05
N TYR A 278 -8.64 -4.01 3.98
CA TYR A 278 -8.10 -3.54 2.71
C TYR A 278 -7.41 -2.16 2.75
N HIS A 279 -7.58 -1.36 3.81
CA HIS A 279 -6.80 -0.12 3.96
C HIS A 279 -5.35 -0.40 4.37
N ALA A 280 -5.05 -1.60 4.88
CA ALA A 280 -3.71 -2.05 5.17
C ALA A 280 -2.99 -2.64 3.93
N THR A 281 -3.53 -2.47 2.71
CA THR A 281 -2.93 -3.01 1.47
C THR A 281 -1.49 -2.55 1.31
N GLY A 282 -1.20 -1.25 1.47
CA GLY A 282 0.17 -0.74 1.34
C GLY A 282 1.15 -1.33 2.35
N LEU A 283 0.68 -1.59 3.58
CA LEU A 283 1.47 -2.23 4.63
C LEU A 283 1.80 -3.67 4.24
N TRP A 284 0.80 -4.45 3.86
CA TRP A 284 0.99 -5.83 3.43
C TRP A 284 1.84 -5.94 2.17
N LEU A 285 1.63 -5.03 1.23
CA LEU A 285 2.39 -4.99 0.00
C LEU A 285 3.88 -4.77 0.30
N VAL A 286 4.23 -3.82 1.17
CA VAL A 286 5.63 -3.62 1.56
C VAL A 286 6.18 -4.79 2.38
N LEU A 287 5.41 -5.38 3.29
CA LEU A 287 5.88 -6.56 4.05
C LEU A 287 6.16 -7.76 3.13
N LEU A 288 5.25 -8.04 2.21
CA LEU A 288 5.43 -9.12 1.23
C LEU A 288 6.59 -8.78 0.29
N CYS A 289 6.72 -7.49 -0.09
CA CYS A 289 7.71 -7.11 -1.08
C CYS A 289 9.14 -6.93 -0.58
N THR A 290 9.29 -6.46 0.65
CA THR A 290 10.61 -6.23 1.25
C THR A 290 11.04 -7.39 2.14
N GLY A 291 10.08 -8.16 2.68
CA GLY A 291 10.33 -9.32 3.55
C GLY A 291 10.58 -10.66 2.81
N GLY A 292 10.89 -10.63 1.50
CA GLY A 292 11.36 -11.81 0.76
C GLY A 292 10.31 -12.59 -0.06
N LEU A 293 9.04 -12.17 -0.10
CA LEU A 293 8.01 -12.81 -0.95
C LEU A 293 7.83 -12.13 -2.32
N TYR A 294 8.34 -10.92 -2.50
CA TYR A 294 8.52 -10.31 -3.82
C TYR A 294 9.98 -10.40 -4.24
N VAL A 295 10.30 -11.57 -4.77
CA VAL A 295 11.43 -11.78 -5.67
C VAL A 295 11.07 -11.05 -6.96
N GLY A 296 11.12 -9.71 -6.97
CA GLY A 296 10.28 -8.93 -7.88
C GLY A 296 10.68 -7.47 -8.16
N GLY A 297 11.83 -6.98 -7.66
CA GLY A 297 12.23 -5.59 -7.97
C GLY A 297 13.24 -4.91 -7.06
N SER A 298 13.64 -5.54 -5.95
CA SER A 298 14.77 -5.08 -5.14
C SER A 298 15.51 -6.31 -4.61
N ASN A 299 16.73 -6.50 -5.10
CA ASN A 299 17.77 -7.40 -4.60
C ASN A 299 17.63 -8.93 -4.71
N PHE A 300 16.46 -9.54 -5.00
CA PHE A 300 16.38 -11.02 -5.11
C PHE A 300 16.09 -11.58 -6.51
N HIS A 301 15.53 -10.83 -7.46
CA HIS A 301 15.33 -11.36 -8.83
C HIS A 301 16.64 -11.57 -9.59
N GLU A 302 17.73 -10.95 -9.14
CA GLU A 302 19.07 -11.09 -9.74
C GLU A 302 19.89 -12.28 -9.21
N THR A 303 19.32 -13.11 -8.33
CA THR A 303 19.87 -14.42 -7.93
C THR A 303 19.07 -15.59 -8.53
N SER A 304 17.93 -15.34 -9.18
CA SER A 304 17.07 -16.41 -9.73
C SER A 304 17.60 -17.08 -11.00
N GLU A 305 18.63 -16.53 -11.65
CA GLU A 305 19.33 -17.24 -12.75
C GLU A 305 20.27 -18.36 -12.25
N VAL A 306 20.37 -18.61 -10.94
CA VAL A 306 21.33 -19.60 -10.38
C VAL A 306 20.67 -20.57 -9.38
N SER A 307 19.35 -20.71 -9.38
CA SER A 307 18.66 -21.54 -8.38
C SER A 307 17.81 -22.65 -9.00
N ALA A 308 18.43 -23.78 -9.34
CA ALA A 308 17.96 -25.16 -9.05
C ALA A 308 19.00 -26.22 -9.51
N PRO A 309 19.04 -27.43 -8.91
CA PRO A 309 18.29 -27.91 -7.76
C PRO A 309 19.16 -28.05 -6.51
N MET A 310 18.46 -28.10 -5.36
CA MET A 310 19.01 -28.65 -4.14
C MET A 310 19.41 -30.09 -4.41
N ASP A 311 20.67 -30.40 -4.15
CA ASP A 311 21.03 -31.59 -3.40
C ASP A 311 22.41 -31.39 -2.77
N ASP A 312 22.52 -32.06 -1.63
CA ASP A 312 23.70 -32.45 -0.90
C ASP A 312 24.24 -31.61 0.28
N LEU A 313 24.51 -32.40 1.31
CA LEU A 313 25.02 -32.07 2.62
C LEU A 313 26.47 -31.59 2.55
N GLY A 314 26.85 -30.78 3.55
CA GLY A 314 28.22 -30.76 4.03
C GLY A 314 28.95 -29.42 3.84
N GLU A 315 29.46 -28.93 4.97
CA GLU A 315 30.54 -27.94 5.09
C GLU A 315 30.28 -26.52 4.55
N SER A 316 29.95 -25.66 5.50
CA SER A 316 29.98 -24.20 5.38
C SER A 316 31.40 -23.72 5.05
N LYS A 317 31.71 -23.56 3.76
CA LYS A 317 32.63 -22.51 3.31
C LYS A 317 31.88 -21.18 3.32
N ALA A 318 32.44 -20.22 4.04
CA ALA A 318 31.89 -18.88 4.18
C ALA A 318 31.74 -18.21 2.81
N PHE A 319 30.50 -18.07 2.34
CA PHE A 319 30.18 -17.20 1.20
C PHE A 319 30.58 -15.76 1.57
N THR A 320 31.51 -15.18 0.84
CA THR A 320 32.05 -13.84 1.10
C THR A 320 31.00 -12.78 0.78
N SER A 321 30.45 -12.18 1.84
CA SER A 321 29.57 -10.99 1.80
C SER A 321 30.14 -9.83 0.94
N SER A 322 31.47 -9.79 0.76
CA SER A 322 32.18 -8.79 -0.05
C SER A 322 31.83 -8.83 -1.54
N ASP A 323 31.69 -10.01 -2.13
CA ASP A 323 31.58 -10.14 -3.59
C ASP A 323 30.16 -9.78 -4.06
N PHE A 324 29.19 -10.09 -3.20
CA PHE A 324 27.82 -9.62 -3.34
C PHE A 324 27.72 -8.10 -3.14
N SER A 325 28.40 -7.53 -2.15
CA SER A 325 28.46 -6.08 -1.93
C SER A 325 29.08 -5.35 -3.14
N LEU A 326 30.15 -5.91 -3.71
CA LEU A 326 30.80 -5.38 -4.91
C LEU A 326 29.86 -5.40 -6.12
N LEU A 327 29.12 -6.50 -6.34
CA LEU A 327 28.12 -6.57 -7.41
C LEU A 327 27.00 -5.52 -7.26
N VAL A 328 26.55 -5.28 -6.02
CA VAL A 328 25.54 -4.24 -5.74
C VAL A 328 26.10 -2.85 -6.07
N SER A 329 27.34 -2.56 -5.66
CA SER A 329 28.00 -1.29 -5.95
C SER A 329 28.19 -1.06 -7.45
N LEU A 330 28.64 -2.07 -8.19
CA LEU A 330 28.81 -2.01 -9.65
C LEU A 330 27.49 -1.74 -10.38
N ARG A 331 26.39 -2.35 -9.93
CA ARG A 331 25.05 -2.13 -10.50
C ARG A 331 24.50 -0.74 -10.19
N GLU A 332 24.74 -0.23 -8.99
CA GLU A 332 24.36 1.15 -8.64
C GLU A 332 25.14 2.16 -9.47
N ARG A 333 26.44 1.94 -9.66
CA ARG A 333 27.29 2.74 -10.56
C ARG A 333 26.79 2.69 -12.00
N GLU A 334 26.43 1.51 -12.53
CA GLU A 334 25.86 1.37 -13.87
C GLU A 334 24.56 2.16 -14.03
N ARG A 335 23.65 2.09 -13.05
CA ARG A 335 22.40 2.88 -13.07
C ARG A 335 22.68 4.37 -13.07
N LYS A 336 23.67 4.81 -12.30
CA LYS A 336 24.08 6.23 -12.26
C LYS A 336 24.64 6.69 -13.62
N LEU A 337 25.52 5.89 -14.24
CA LEU A 337 26.09 6.21 -15.55
C LEU A 337 25.03 6.21 -16.66
N ARG A 338 24.05 5.30 -16.62
CA ARG A 338 22.91 5.34 -17.56
C ARG A 338 22.09 6.61 -17.43
N ARG A 339 21.91 7.14 -16.21
CA ARG A 339 21.25 8.44 -15.98
C ARG A 339 22.09 9.58 -16.52
N GLU A 340 23.40 9.59 -16.26
CA GLU A 340 24.31 10.61 -16.77
C GLU A 340 24.33 10.61 -18.31
N ARG A 341 24.39 9.43 -18.94
CA ARG A 341 24.30 9.26 -20.40
C ARG A 341 23.02 9.87 -20.97
N SER A 342 21.86 9.63 -20.35
CA SER A 342 20.57 10.17 -20.82
C SER A 342 20.45 11.70 -20.77
N LYS A 343 21.32 12.37 -20.00
CA LYS A 343 21.34 13.82 -19.81
C LYS A 343 22.37 14.54 -20.70
N LEU A 344 23.20 13.80 -21.42
CA LEU A 344 24.31 14.33 -22.21
C LEU A 344 23.99 14.29 -23.71
N SER A 345 24.40 15.34 -24.41
CA SER A 345 24.27 15.48 -25.87
C SER A 345 25.62 15.48 -26.60
N ASP A 346 26.73 15.57 -25.85
CA ASP A 346 28.09 15.59 -26.40
C ASP A 346 28.55 14.17 -26.77
N PRO A 347 28.86 13.88 -28.05
CA PRO A 347 29.28 12.54 -28.49
C PRO A 347 30.53 12.03 -27.78
N SER A 348 31.46 12.91 -27.41
CA SER A 348 32.73 12.53 -26.77
C SER A 348 32.54 12.03 -25.33
N GLN A 349 31.65 12.69 -24.58
CA GLN A 349 31.29 12.32 -23.22
C GLN A 349 30.41 11.07 -23.19
N ILE A 350 29.52 10.90 -24.19
CA ILE A 350 28.73 9.68 -24.35
C ILE A 350 29.66 8.47 -24.60
N ALA A 351 30.66 8.61 -25.49
CA ALA A 351 31.61 7.53 -25.75
C ALA A 351 32.44 7.16 -24.51
N ALA A 352 32.81 8.13 -23.67
CA ALA A 352 33.51 7.89 -22.42
C ALA A 352 32.65 7.12 -21.40
N LEU A 353 31.37 7.50 -21.26
CA LEU A 353 30.43 6.80 -20.38
C LEU A 353 30.10 5.40 -20.89
N ASP A 354 29.99 5.21 -22.19
CA ASP A 354 29.75 3.89 -22.78
C ASP A 354 30.90 2.92 -22.51
N LYS A 355 32.13 3.42 -22.62
CA LYS A 355 33.34 2.68 -22.25
C LYS A 355 33.37 2.32 -20.75
N GLU A 356 32.95 3.23 -19.88
CA GLU A 356 32.85 2.93 -18.43
C GLU A 356 31.74 1.90 -18.13
N MET A 357 30.61 1.98 -18.83
CA MET A 357 29.53 0.99 -18.71
C MET A 357 29.94 -0.40 -19.21
N GLU A 358 30.73 -0.48 -20.27
CA GLU A 358 31.30 -1.73 -20.80
C GLU A 358 32.27 -2.36 -19.78
N ALA A 359 33.19 -1.56 -19.22
CA ALA A 359 34.10 -2.02 -18.17
C ALA A 359 33.37 -2.53 -16.91
N ILE A 360 32.28 -1.88 -16.50
CA ILE A 360 31.43 -2.36 -15.41
C ILE A 360 30.75 -3.68 -15.76
N THR A 361 30.34 -3.84 -17.03
CA THR A 361 29.70 -5.07 -17.50
C THR A 361 30.68 -6.24 -17.46
N GLU A 362 31.91 -6.05 -17.93
CA GLU A 362 32.98 -7.03 -17.84
C GLU A 362 33.33 -7.37 -16.38
N CYS A 363 33.44 -6.37 -15.51
CA CYS A 363 33.73 -6.56 -14.09
C CYS A 363 32.63 -7.38 -13.40
N LYS A 364 31.34 -7.10 -13.68
CA LYS A 364 30.22 -7.91 -13.19
C LYS A 364 30.30 -9.36 -13.68
N MET A 365 30.67 -9.59 -14.94
CA MET A 365 30.83 -10.95 -15.47
C MET A 365 31.94 -11.71 -14.76
N ALA A 366 33.09 -11.06 -14.51
CA ALA A 366 34.20 -11.64 -13.78
C ALA A 366 33.82 -12.02 -12.35
N VAL A 367 33.16 -11.12 -11.61
CA VAL A 367 32.71 -11.40 -10.23
C VAL A 367 31.65 -12.51 -10.21
N LYS A 368 30.72 -12.53 -11.16
CA LYS A 368 29.74 -13.64 -11.29
C LYS A 368 30.42 -14.98 -11.58
N ALA A 369 31.44 -15.00 -12.43
CA ALA A 369 32.21 -16.20 -12.74
C ALA A 369 32.99 -16.70 -11.52
N ASP A 370 33.55 -15.80 -10.72
CA ASP A 370 34.27 -16.16 -9.50
C ASP A 370 33.33 -16.75 -8.44
N ILE A 371 32.18 -16.13 -8.19
CA ILE A 371 31.13 -16.68 -7.31
C ILE A 371 30.70 -18.08 -7.78
N LYS A 372 30.59 -18.30 -9.10
CA LYS A 372 30.24 -19.62 -9.66
C LYS A 372 31.34 -20.66 -9.43
N ARG A 373 32.62 -20.29 -9.54
CA ARG A 373 33.76 -21.18 -9.25
C ARG A 373 33.84 -21.52 -7.76
N GLN A 374 33.63 -20.53 -6.89
CA GLN A 374 33.60 -20.73 -5.45
C GLN A 374 32.45 -21.65 -4.98
N LYS A 375 31.35 -21.72 -5.74
CA LYS A 375 30.24 -22.67 -5.49
C LYS A 375 30.50 -24.10 -5.95
N ALA A 376 31.45 -24.30 -6.87
CA ALA A 376 31.76 -25.60 -7.45
C ALA A 376 32.90 -26.34 -6.75
N ASN A 377 33.60 -25.67 -5.82
CA ASN A 377 34.71 -26.16 -4.98
C ASN A 377 34.31 -26.14 -3.51
#